data_AF-A0A6M0L3X8-F1
#
_entry.id   AF-A0A6M0L3X8-F1
#
_cell.length_a   1.000
_cell.length_b   1.000
_cell.length_c   1.000
_cell.angle_alpha   90.00
_cell.angle_beta   90.00
_cell.angle_gamma   90.00
#
_symmetry.space_group_name_H-M   'P 1'
#
loop_
_entity.id
_entity.type
_entity.pdbx_description
1 polymer ?
#
loop_
_entity_poly.entity_id
_entity_poly.type
_entity_poly.pdbx_seq_one_letter_code
_entity_poly.pdbx_strand_id
1 'polypeptide(L)' 'MTQALNEKLYEVAEKHIFSLEGRGDLVPRMRDNDDFLDVYVMSLEKLLKEVYELGKADGKNEK' A
#
# COMPACT_ATOMS: atom_id res chain seq x y z
N MET A 1 -11.58 -16.18 -1.67
CA MET A 1 -10.22 -15.74 -2.05
C MET A 1 -9.32 -16.96 -2.09
N THR A 2 -8.60 -17.14 -3.19
CA THR A 2 -7.63 -18.23 -3.34
C THR A 2 -6.34 -17.90 -2.59
N GLN A 3 -5.55 -18.92 -2.24
CA GLN A 3 -4.26 -18.72 -1.58
C GLN A 3 -3.30 -17.88 -2.45
N ALA A 4 -3.30 -18.12 -3.77
CA ALA A 4 -2.52 -17.36 -4.74
C ALA A 4 -2.90 -15.86 -4.79
N LEU A 5 -4.18 -15.52 -4.58
CA LEU A 5 -4.61 -14.13 -4.52
C LEU A 5 -4.10 -13.45 -3.23
N ASN A 6 -4.12 -14.16 -2.10
CA ASN A 6 -3.58 -13.65 -0.85
C ASN A 6 -2.08 -13.37 -0.94
N GLU A 7 -1.30 -14.27 -1.55
CA GLU A 7 0.14 -14.08 -1.75
C GLU A 7 0.44 -12.81 -2.55
N LYS A 8 -0.29 -12.57 -3.64
CA LYS A 8 -0.16 -11.34 -4.44
C LYS A 8 -0.54 -10.08 -3.65
N LEU A 9 -1.57 -10.15 -2.80
CA LEU A 9 -1.95 -9.03 -1.93
C LEU A 9 -0.84 -8.71 -0.91
N TYR A 10 -0.17 -9.73 -0.37
CA TYR A 10 0.98 -9.54 0.52
C TYR A 10 2.16 -8.88 -0.19
N GLU A 11 2.49 -9.31 -1.42
CA GLU A 11 3.55 -8.68 -2.22
C GLU A 11 3.25 -7.19 -2.50
N VAL A 12 2.00 -6.87 -2.84
CA VAL A 12 1.57 -5.46 -3.04
C VAL A 12 1.65 -4.68 -1.73
N ALA A 13 1.28 -5.27 -0.60
CA ALA A 13 1.39 -4.64 0.70
C ALA A 13 2.85 -4.37 1.07
N GLU A 14 3.75 -5.34 0.92
CA GLU A 14 5.18 -5.21 1.22
C GLU A 14 5.85 -4.11 0.37
N LYS A 15 5.44 -4.00 -0.90
CA LYS A 15 5.97 -3.00 -1.84
C LYS A 15 5.65 -1.55 -1.46
N HIS A 16 4.47 -1.29 -0.88
CA HIS A 16 4.00 0.08 -0.61
C HIS A 16 3.99 0.45 0.87
N ILE A 17 3.91 -0.53 1.77
CA ILE A 17 3.91 -0.31 3.22
C ILE A 17 5.33 -0.52 3.72
N PHE A 18 6.10 0.56 3.79
CA PHE A 18 7.45 0.54 4.34
C PHE A 18 7.46 0.07 5.80
N SER A 19 8.50 -0.66 6.19
CA SER A 19 8.73 -1.06 7.59
C SER A 19 8.84 0.18 8.49
N LEU A 20 8.43 0.03 9.75
CA LEU A 20 8.45 1.11 10.75
C LEU A 20 9.83 1.81 10.86
N GLU A 21 10.92 1.09 10.62
CA GLU A 21 12.28 1.65 10.62
C GLU A 21 12.52 2.68 9.52
N GLY A 22 11.91 2.55 8.34
CA GLY A 22 11.94 3.55 7.27
C GLY A 22 10.87 4.64 7.41
N ARG A 23 9.91 4.44 8.33
CA ARG A 23 8.69 5.25 8.50
C ARG A 23 8.82 6.32 9.59
N GLY A 24 9.94 6.40 10.31
CA GLY A 24 10.13 7.31 11.45
C GLY A 24 9.01 7.30 12.49
N ASP A 25 8.89 8.37 13.27
CA ASP A 25 7.96 8.46 14.41
C ASP A 25 6.71 9.29 14.10
N LEU A 26 5.63 9.06 14.86
CA LEU A 26 4.38 9.84 14.77
C LEU A 26 4.47 11.18 15.53
N VAL A 27 5.69 11.67 15.81
CA VAL A 27 5.90 12.90 16.56
C VAL A 27 5.69 14.08 15.61
N PRO A 28 4.67 14.93 15.84
CA PRO A 28 4.43 16.10 14.98
C PRO A 28 5.57 17.10 15.14
N ARG A 29 6.21 17.47 14.02
CA ARG A 29 7.27 18.49 14.00
C ARG A 29 6.75 19.85 13.54
N MET A 30 5.46 19.93 13.18
CA MET A 30 4.78 21.13 12.66
C MET A 30 5.49 21.73 11.45
N ARG A 31 5.95 20.84 10.57
CA ARG A 31 6.61 21.20 9.32
C ARG A 31 6.10 20.23 8.27
N ASP A 32 5.36 20.76 7.29
CA ASP A 32 4.67 19.96 6.27
C ASP A 32 5.59 18.94 5.56
N ASN A 33 6.86 19.30 5.32
CA ASN A 33 7.84 18.42 4.70
C ASN A 33 8.44 17.34 5.63
N ASP A 34 8.37 17.55 6.96
CA ASP A 34 8.94 16.67 7.99
C ASP A 34 7.86 15.81 8.67
N ASP A 35 6.58 16.08 8.40
CA ASP A 35 5.44 15.35 8.95
C ASP A 35 5.09 14.18 8.02
N PHE A 36 5.14 12.96 8.58
CA PHE A 36 5.00 11.65 7.94
C PHE A 36 3.69 11.39 7.15
N LEU A 37 2.82 12.38 7.02
CA LEU A 37 1.51 12.28 6.41
C LEU A 37 1.59 12.17 4.88
N ASP A 38 2.40 12.99 4.22
CA ASP A 38 2.40 13.06 2.75
C ASP A 38 2.95 11.78 2.09
N VAL A 39 4.02 11.21 2.65
CA VAL A 39 4.59 9.94 2.16
C VAL A 39 3.61 8.78 2.36
N TYR A 40 2.86 8.79 3.47
CA TYR A 40 1.88 7.75 3.79
C TYR A 40 0.63 7.83 2.92
N VAL A 41 0.11 9.04 2.66
CA VAL A 41 -1.07 9.22 1.80
C VAL A 41 -0.75 8.80 0.36
N MET A 42 0.42 9.17 -0.18
CA MET A 42 0.81 8.78 -1.54
C MET A 42 1.05 7.27 -1.70
N SER A 43 1.65 6.61 -0.71
CA SER A 43 1.86 5.15 -0.75
C SER A 43 0.55 4.39 -0.64
N LEU A 44 -0.38 4.84 0.22
CA LEU A 44 -1.70 4.27 0.35
C LEU A 44 -2.51 4.39 -0.94
N GLU A 45 -2.46 5.54 -1.62
CA GLU A 45 -3.13 5.72 -2.91
C GLU A 45 -2.63 4.73 -3.97
N LYS A 46 -1.30 4.56 -4.07
CA LYS A 46 -0.68 3.61 -5.01
C LYS A 46 -1.06 2.17 -4.68
N LEU A 47 -1.04 1.80 -3.40
CA LEU A 47 -1.45 0.47 -2.93
C LEU A 47 -2.91 0.17 -3.33
N LEU A 48 -3.83 1.11 -3.07
CA LEU A 48 -5.25 0.93 -3.38
C LEU A 48 -5.49 0.77 -4.89
N LYS A 49 -4.79 1.56 -5.72
CA LYS A 49 -4.88 1.43 -7.19
C LYS A 49 -4.38 0.07 -7.69
N GLU A 50 -3.24 -0.40 -7.17
CA GLU A 50 -2.65 -1.68 -7.59
C GLU A 50 -3.52 -2.87 -7.16
N VAL A 51 -4.04 -2.85 -5.93
CA VAL A 51 -5.00 -3.87 -5.45
C VAL A 51 -6.29 -3.86 -6.26
N TYR A 52 -6.82 -2.69 -6.64
CA TYR A 52 -8.04 -2.59 -7.44
C TYR A 52 -7.86 -3.22 -8.83
N GLU A 53 -6.78 -2.89 -9.55
CA GLU A 53 -6.54 -3.46 -10.87
C GLU A 53 -6.25 -4.97 -10.79
N LEU A 54 -5.60 -5.43 -9.72
CA LEU A 54 -5.39 -6.86 -9.46
C LEU A 54 -6.72 -7.61 -9.30
N GLY A 55 -7.64 -7.09 -8.47
CA GLY A 55 -8.96 -7.70 -8.29
C GLY A 55 -9.82 -7.67 -9.56
N LYS A 56 -9.71 -6.62 -10.37
CA LYS A 56 -10.39 -6.51 -11.67
C LYS A 56 -9.86 -7.50 -12.70
N ALA A 57 -8.56 -7.79 -12.69
CA ALA A 57 -7.97 -8.81 -13.54
C ALA A 57 -8.39 -10.22 -13.11
N ASP A 58 -8.42 -10.48 -11.79
CA ASP A 58 -8.85 -11.75 -11.21
C ASP A 58 -10.31 -12.06 -11.59
N GLY A 59 -11.25 -11.13 -11.36
CA GLY A 59 -12.66 -11.31 -11.72
C GLY A 59 -12.96 -11.34 -13.22
N LYS A 60 -12.02 -10.95 -14.08
CA LYS A 60 -12.13 -11.12 -15.54
C LYS A 60 -11.67 -12.50 -16.02
N ASN A 61 -10.78 -13.15 -15.27
CA ASN A 61 -10.29 -14.51 -15.55
C ASN A 61 -11.26 -15.60 -15.04
N GLU A 62 -12.29 -15.24 -14.27
CA GLU A 62 -13.38 -16.13 -13.85
C GLU A 62 -14.53 -16.26 -14.87
N LYS A 63 -14.40 -15.67 -16.07
CA LYS A 63 -15.34 -15.81 -17.20
C LYS A 63 -14.78 -16.69 -18.30
#